data_AF-A0A8J6UFM7-F1
#
_entry.id   AF-A0A8J6UFM7-F1
#
_cell.length_a   1.000
_cell.length_b   1.000
_cell.length_c   1.000
_cell.angle_alpha   90.00
_cell.angle_beta   90.00
_cell.angle_gamma   90.00
#
_symmetry.space_group_name_H-M   'P 1'
#
loop_
_entity.id
_entity.type
_entity.pdbx_description
1 polymer ?
#
loop_
_entity_poly.entity_id
_entity_poly.type
_entity_poly.pdbx_seq_one_letter_code
_entity_poly.pdbx_strand_id
1 'polypeptide(L)'
;MSRSTDPQIAINAMRSRLTVVGFNIAIVSFQIAQLPRFKGGVTIAGFDHSVHLSADLALLLALALSLLSLVAFIASSSISTSGSCDHWSFIAGDLLMYAGLANAATAFFAPLHESFVLASQGAQLEQIDVSVFGVVIHLLGGFVWLVSIYVGPIVSLARSPFGKRCNQIMSFAYVVSLMAMFWFYHLTFSIEASSQVLPSLSSYFLQFMQPLFW
;
A
#
# COMPACT_ATOMS: atom_id res chain seq x y z
N MET A 1 42.72 7.85 -10.49
CA MET A 1 41.25 7.72 -10.45
C MET A 1 40.80 7.84 -9.01
N SER A 2 40.38 9.02 -8.57
CA SER A 2 39.73 9.18 -7.27
C SER A 2 38.38 8.47 -7.34
N ARG A 3 38.19 7.37 -6.59
CA ARG A 3 36.85 6.85 -6.34
C ARG A 3 36.08 7.96 -5.64
N SER A 4 35.06 8.53 -6.30
CA SER A 4 34.10 9.36 -5.60
C SER A 4 33.50 8.49 -4.49
N THR A 5 33.63 8.92 -3.25
CA THR A 5 33.05 8.24 -2.08
C THR A 5 31.53 8.36 -2.03
N ASP A 6 30.94 9.08 -2.98
CA ASP A 6 29.51 9.30 -3.07
C ASP A 6 28.80 8.04 -3.61
N PRO A 7 27.67 7.65 -2.99
CA PRO A 7 26.92 6.48 -3.41
C PRO A 7 26.43 6.64 -4.85
N GLN A 8 26.67 5.65 -5.70
CA GLN A 8 26.20 5.63 -7.07
C GLN A 8 25.29 4.42 -7.31
N ILE A 9 24.01 4.68 -7.51
CA ILE A 9 23.01 3.68 -7.87
C ILE A 9 22.83 3.68 -9.38
N ALA A 10 22.88 2.50 -9.99
CA ALA A 10 22.74 2.35 -11.43
C ALA A 10 21.35 2.77 -11.93
N ILE A 11 21.29 3.53 -13.02
CA ILE A 11 20.02 4.00 -13.62
C ILE A 11 19.06 2.87 -14.00
N ASN A 12 19.56 1.70 -14.38
CA ASN A 12 18.71 0.55 -14.69
C ASN A 12 17.89 0.08 -13.48
N ALA A 13 18.46 0.19 -12.28
CA ALA A 13 17.78 -0.14 -11.03
C ALA A 13 16.69 0.90 -10.71
N MET A 14 16.87 2.16 -11.13
CA MET A 14 15.85 3.21 -11.03
C MET A 14 14.72 2.99 -12.04
N ARG A 15 15.06 2.66 -13.29
CA ARG A 15 14.08 2.38 -14.36
C ARG A 15 13.13 1.25 -13.99
N SER A 16 13.65 0.14 -13.43
CA SER A 16 12.79 -0.97 -13.00
C SER A 16 11.78 -0.56 -11.92
N ARG A 17 12.19 0.31 -10.98
CA ARG A 17 11.31 0.83 -9.93
C ARG A 17 10.24 1.77 -10.48
N LEU A 18 10.62 2.66 -11.39
CA LEU A 18 9.67 3.53 -12.08
C LEU A 18 8.61 2.72 -12.86
N THR A 19 9.00 1.61 -13.47
CA THR A 19 8.04 0.70 -14.13
C THR A 19 7.05 0.12 -13.12
N VAL A 20 7.52 -0.35 -11.97
CA VAL A 20 6.64 -0.87 -10.89
C VAL A 20 5.69 0.22 -10.39
N VAL A 21 6.20 1.43 -10.12
CA VAL A 21 5.38 2.56 -9.68
C VAL A 21 4.34 2.94 -10.73
N GLY A 22 4.73 3.07 -11.99
CA GLY A 22 3.82 3.41 -13.09
C GLY A 22 2.71 2.35 -13.28
N PHE A 23 3.07 1.07 -13.15
CA PHE A 23 2.11 -0.02 -13.18
C PHE A 23 1.14 0.03 -11.99
N ASN A 24 1.63 0.31 -10.79
CA ASN A 24 0.79 0.47 -9.60
C ASN A 24 -0.21 1.61 -9.77
N ILE A 25 0.24 2.77 -10.28
CA ILE A 25 -0.63 3.92 -10.58
C ILE A 25 -1.73 3.54 -11.57
N ALA A 26 -1.39 2.80 -12.62
CA ALA A 26 -2.35 2.36 -13.62
C ALA A 26 -3.41 1.43 -13.01
N ILE A 27 -2.99 0.41 -12.25
CA ILE A 27 -3.91 -0.50 -11.56
C ILE A 27 -4.84 0.26 -10.61
N VAL A 28 -4.28 1.13 -9.75
CA VAL A 28 -5.05 1.89 -8.76
C VAL A 28 -6.07 2.80 -9.46
N SER A 29 -5.69 3.43 -10.57
CA SER A 29 -6.59 4.26 -11.36
C SER A 29 -7.74 3.47 -11.96
N PHE A 30 -7.48 2.25 -12.46
CA PHE A 30 -8.54 1.34 -12.90
C PHE A 30 -9.44 0.88 -11.74
N GLN A 31 -8.87 0.59 -10.58
CA GLN A 31 -9.62 0.14 -9.41
C GLN A 31 -10.54 1.24 -8.86
N ILE A 32 -10.08 2.49 -8.79
CA ILE A 32 -10.91 3.65 -8.40
C ILE A 32 -12.16 3.73 -9.28
N ALA A 33 -12.01 3.53 -10.59
CA ALA A 33 -13.14 3.57 -11.53
C ALA A 33 -14.11 2.38 -11.38
N GLN A 34 -13.67 1.26 -10.81
CA GLN A 34 -14.45 0.03 -10.66
C GLN A 34 -15.06 -0.11 -9.26
N LEU A 35 -14.52 0.57 -8.25
CA LEU A 35 -14.96 0.44 -6.86
C LEU A 35 -16.48 0.61 -6.64
N PRO A 36 -17.16 1.57 -7.29
CA PRO A 36 -18.62 1.72 -7.18
C PRO A 36 -19.43 0.50 -7.66
N ARG A 37 -18.81 -0.43 -8.39
CA ARG A 37 -19.46 -1.64 -8.91
C ARG A 37 -19.32 -2.83 -7.97
N PHE A 38 -18.44 -2.78 -6.97
CA PHE A 38 -18.30 -3.85 -5.98
C PHE A 38 -19.48 -3.84 -5.00
N LYS A 39 -19.97 -5.03 -4.67
CA LYS A 39 -21.04 -5.24 -3.68
C LYS A 39 -20.44 -5.28 -2.27
N GLY A 40 -21.24 -4.97 -1.25
CA GLY A 40 -20.83 -4.98 0.15
C GLY A 40 -20.18 -3.66 0.56
N GLY A 41 -20.96 -2.65 0.93
CA GLY A 41 -20.44 -1.34 1.32
C GLY A 41 -21.51 -0.54 2.07
N VAL A 42 -21.13 0.59 2.66
CA VAL A 42 -22.05 1.39 3.49
C VAL A 42 -22.75 2.45 2.63
N THR A 43 -24.07 2.56 2.77
CA THR A 43 -24.84 3.64 2.14
C THR A 43 -24.75 4.89 3.00
N ILE A 44 -24.09 5.92 2.50
CA ILE A 44 -23.92 7.21 3.20
C ILE A 44 -24.79 8.26 2.50
N ALA A 45 -25.54 9.04 3.28
CA ALA A 45 -26.35 10.13 2.75
C ALA A 45 -25.46 11.13 1.96
N GLY A 46 -25.81 11.39 0.69
CA GLY A 46 -25.05 12.25 -0.22
C GLY A 46 -24.22 11.51 -1.28
N PHE A 47 -24.13 10.18 -1.22
CA PHE A 47 -23.52 9.35 -2.26
C PHE A 47 -24.59 8.53 -3.00
N ASP A 48 -24.53 8.50 -4.34
CA ASP A 48 -25.47 7.76 -5.20
C ASP A 48 -25.19 6.24 -5.26
N HIS A 49 -24.12 5.78 -4.59
CA HIS A 49 -23.67 4.39 -4.57
C HIS A 49 -23.17 3.98 -3.17
N SER A 50 -23.05 2.68 -2.93
CA SER A 50 -22.43 2.14 -1.71
C SER A 50 -20.95 2.52 -1.67
N VAL A 51 -20.52 3.11 -0.56
CA VAL A 51 -19.14 3.56 -0.37
C VAL A 51 -18.38 2.50 0.44
N HIS A 52 -17.18 2.18 -0.03
CA HIS A 52 -16.25 1.26 0.63
C HIS A 52 -15.14 2.11 1.22
N LEU A 53 -15.42 2.85 2.28
CA LEU A 53 -14.52 3.88 2.80
C LEU A 53 -13.09 3.36 3.04
N SER A 54 -12.95 2.14 3.56
CA SER A 54 -11.64 1.51 3.78
C SER A 54 -10.89 1.26 2.47
N ALA A 55 -11.58 0.81 1.42
CA ALA A 55 -10.98 0.58 0.11
C ALA A 55 -10.73 1.88 -0.67
N ASP A 56 -11.63 2.86 -0.57
CA ASP A 56 -11.47 4.21 -1.12
C ASP A 56 -10.22 4.89 -0.54
N LEU A 57 -10.07 4.86 0.79
CA LEU A 57 -8.89 5.37 1.48
C LEU A 57 -7.63 4.66 1.00
N ALA A 58 -7.68 3.32 0.90
CA ALA A 58 -6.56 2.51 0.43
C ALA A 58 -6.13 2.90 -0.99
N LEU A 59 -7.08 3.09 -1.91
CA LEU A 59 -6.77 3.53 -3.28
C LEU A 59 -6.19 4.93 -3.33
N LEU A 60 -6.74 5.86 -2.54
CA LEU A 60 -6.23 7.24 -2.46
C LEU A 60 -4.78 7.26 -1.95
N LEU A 61 -4.51 6.53 -0.88
CA LEU A 61 -3.17 6.38 -0.31
C LEU A 61 -2.21 5.71 -1.31
N ALA A 62 -2.66 4.63 -1.95
CA ALA A 62 -1.86 3.92 -2.96
C ALA A 62 -1.44 4.85 -4.10
N LEU A 63 -2.36 5.67 -4.61
CA LEU A 63 -2.09 6.65 -5.66
C LEU A 63 -1.14 7.75 -5.17
N ALA A 64 -1.44 8.37 -4.03
CA ALA A 64 -0.66 9.47 -3.49
C ALA A 64 0.79 9.04 -3.19
N LEU A 65 0.98 7.90 -2.54
CA LEU A 65 2.29 7.35 -2.22
C LEU A 65 3.06 6.95 -3.48
N SER A 66 2.39 6.40 -4.49
CA SER A 66 3.02 6.07 -5.77
C SER A 66 3.49 7.32 -6.53
N LEU A 67 2.69 8.40 -6.53
CA LEU A 67 3.08 9.67 -7.14
C LEU A 67 4.24 10.33 -6.38
N LEU A 68 4.21 10.31 -5.05
CA LEU A 68 5.33 10.81 -4.24
C LEU A 68 6.61 9.98 -4.46
N SER A 69 6.48 8.66 -4.60
CA SER A 69 7.58 7.76 -4.95
C SER A 69 8.19 8.11 -6.32
N LEU A 70 7.35 8.31 -7.33
CA LEU A 70 7.75 8.76 -8.65
C LEU A 70 8.56 10.06 -8.59
N VAL A 71 8.04 11.06 -7.88
CA VAL A 71 8.73 12.35 -7.68
C VAL A 71 10.07 12.16 -6.97
N ALA A 72 10.11 11.34 -5.92
CA ALA A 72 11.34 11.08 -5.16
C ALA A 72 12.42 10.39 -6.02
N PHE A 73 12.03 9.44 -6.88
CA PHE A 73 12.95 8.80 -7.83
C PHE A 73 13.46 9.78 -8.88
N ILE A 74 12.59 10.62 -9.46
CA ILE A 74 13.00 11.65 -10.42
C ILE A 74 13.99 12.62 -9.75
N ALA A 75 13.65 13.11 -8.55
CA ALA A 75 14.50 14.01 -7.77
C ALA A 75 15.84 13.39 -7.35
N SER A 76 15.93 12.05 -7.29
CA SER A 76 17.17 11.35 -6.95
C SER A 76 18.18 11.24 -8.09
N SER A 77 17.79 11.62 -9.31
CA SER A 77 18.63 11.48 -10.50
C SER A 77 19.67 12.60 -10.57
N SER A 78 20.94 12.22 -10.68
CA SER A 78 22.01 13.18 -10.98
C SER A 78 22.10 13.43 -12.49
N ILE A 79 22.36 14.67 -12.90
CA ILE A 79 22.69 14.99 -14.29
C ILE A 79 24.18 14.65 -14.49
N SER A 80 24.46 13.36 -14.74
CA SER A 80 25.81 12.85 -14.97
C SER A 80 25.90 12.11 -16.31
N THR A 81 27.09 12.08 -16.91
CA THR A 81 27.34 11.38 -18.18
C THR A 81 27.17 9.86 -18.06
N SER A 82 27.29 9.31 -16.86
CA SER A 82 27.10 7.88 -16.57
C SER A 82 25.66 7.52 -16.18
N GLY A 83 24.80 8.50 -15.86
CA GLY A 83 23.44 8.27 -15.39
C GLY A 83 23.42 7.51 -14.06
N SER A 84 23.48 8.23 -12.94
CA SER A 84 23.44 7.64 -11.60
C SER A 84 22.42 8.33 -10.69
N CYS A 85 21.89 7.60 -9.73
CA CYS A 85 21.18 8.20 -8.59
C CYS A 85 22.12 8.22 -7.38
N ASP A 86 22.26 9.38 -6.75
CA ASP A 86 23.22 9.63 -5.68
C ASP A 86 22.60 10.31 -4.45
N HIS A 87 21.30 10.60 -4.49
CA HIS A 87 20.60 11.32 -3.44
C HIS A 87 19.70 10.42 -2.59
N TRP A 88 19.58 10.72 -1.29
CA TRP A 88 18.83 9.93 -0.31
C TRP A 88 17.34 9.76 -0.65
N SER A 89 16.80 10.67 -1.46
CA SER A 89 15.42 10.60 -1.95
C SER A 89 15.14 9.32 -2.73
N PHE A 90 16.17 8.63 -3.23
CA PHE A 90 16.02 7.31 -3.81
C PHE A 90 15.43 6.28 -2.82
N ILE A 91 15.93 6.28 -1.57
CA ILE A 91 15.42 5.38 -0.53
C ILE A 91 14.01 5.79 -0.10
N ALA A 92 13.75 7.10 0.00
CA ALA A 92 12.40 7.58 0.25
C ALA A 92 11.43 7.09 -0.84
N GLY A 93 11.86 7.13 -2.12
CA GLY A 93 11.12 6.57 -3.24
C GLY A 93 10.80 5.09 -3.08
N ASP A 94 11.77 4.26 -2.68
CA ASP A 94 11.56 2.84 -2.40
C ASP A 94 10.54 2.61 -1.28
N LEU A 95 10.67 3.33 -0.16
CA LEU A 95 9.76 3.20 0.99
C LEU A 95 8.32 3.55 0.62
N LEU A 96 8.14 4.67 -0.11
CA LEU A 96 6.84 5.13 -0.59
C LEU A 96 6.25 4.18 -1.63
N MET A 97 7.07 3.62 -2.53
CA MET A 97 6.65 2.62 -3.53
C MET A 97 6.05 1.40 -2.83
N TYR A 98 6.76 0.85 -1.83
CA TYR A 98 6.32 -0.33 -1.09
C TYR A 98 5.06 -0.06 -0.26
N ALA A 99 4.97 1.10 0.40
CA ALA A 99 3.75 1.50 1.08
C ALA A 99 2.57 1.66 0.10
N GLY A 100 2.79 2.28 -1.06
CA GLY A 100 1.77 2.41 -2.11
C GLY A 100 1.29 1.06 -2.63
N LEU A 101 2.20 0.09 -2.79
CA LEU A 101 1.87 -1.27 -3.21
C LEU A 101 1.05 -2.02 -2.15
N ALA A 102 1.39 -1.88 -0.87
CA ALA A 102 0.61 -2.46 0.22
C ALA A 102 -0.82 -1.91 0.26
N ASN A 103 -0.99 -0.60 0.09
CA ASN A 103 -2.32 0.02 0.03
C ASN A 103 -3.12 -0.44 -1.21
N ALA A 104 -2.46 -0.61 -2.37
CA ALA A 104 -3.10 -1.19 -3.55
C ALA A 104 -3.54 -2.64 -3.31
N ALA A 105 -2.75 -3.43 -2.58
CA ALA A 105 -3.13 -4.78 -2.19
C ALA A 105 -4.37 -4.76 -1.29
N THR A 106 -4.42 -3.91 -0.26
CA THR A 106 -5.62 -3.74 0.58
C THR A 106 -6.85 -3.41 -0.25
N ALA A 107 -6.74 -2.39 -1.12
CA ALA A 107 -7.84 -1.94 -1.96
C ALA A 107 -8.37 -3.00 -2.92
N PHE A 108 -7.51 -3.92 -3.36
CA PHE A 108 -7.89 -4.97 -4.29
C PHE A 108 -8.44 -6.20 -3.58
N PHE A 109 -7.70 -6.72 -2.59
CA PHE A 109 -7.99 -8.02 -2.00
C PHE A 109 -9.13 -7.95 -0.99
N ALA A 110 -9.29 -6.85 -0.24
CA ALA A 110 -10.33 -6.76 0.78
C ALA A 110 -11.76 -6.74 0.18
N PRO A 111 -12.11 -5.85 -0.77
CA PRO A 111 -13.47 -5.86 -1.35
C PRO A 111 -13.75 -7.12 -2.19
N LEU A 112 -12.70 -7.69 -2.79
CA LEU A 112 -12.82 -8.93 -3.53
C LEU A 112 -13.13 -10.10 -2.58
N HIS A 113 -12.41 -10.21 -1.46
CA HIS A 113 -12.69 -11.20 -0.42
C HIS A 113 -14.13 -11.08 0.09
N GLU A 114 -14.57 -9.88 0.45
CA GLU A 114 -15.95 -9.64 0.89
C GLU A 114 -16.98 -10.06 -0.17
N SER A 115 -16.72 -9.75 -1.45
CA SER A 115 -17.60 -10.17 -2.56
C SER A 115 -17.74 -11.70 -2.65
N PHE A 116 -16.65 -12.45 -2.45
CA PHE A 116 -16.69 -13.92 -2.43
C PHE A 116 -17.40 -14.47 -1.18
N VAL A 117 -17.21 -13.83 -0.01
CA VAL A 117 -17.95 -14.18 1.21
C VAL A 117 -19.44 -13.99 0.99
N LEU A 118 -19.88 -12.85 0.47
CA LEU A 118 -21.29 -12.58 0.17
C LEU A 118 -21.85 -13.53 -0.90
N ALA A 119 -21.08 -13.83 -1.96
CA ALA A 119 -21.47 -14.79 -2.98
C ALA A 119 -21.67 -16.20 -2.41
N SER A 120 -20.80 -16.64 -1.49
CA SER A 120 -20.92 -17.94 -0.83
C SER A 120 -22.18 -18.06 0.05
N GLN A 121 -22.64 -16.95 0.61
CA GLN A 121 -23.87 -16.90 1.42
C GLN A 121 -25.14 -16.89 0.56
N GLY A 122 -25.09 -16.27 -0.62
CA GLY A 122 -26.23 -16.15 -1.53
C GLY A 122 -26.40 -17.32 -2.51
N ALA A 123 -25.35 -18.08 -2.80
CA ALA A 123 -25.40 -19.18 -3.76
C ALA A 123 -25.87 -20.48 -3.09
N GLN A 124 -26.97 -21.06 -3.60
CA GLN A 124 -27.34 -22.47 -3.39
C GLN A 124 -26.42 -23.44 -4.17
N LEU A 125 -25.24 -22.98 -4.61
CA LEU A 125 -24.21 -23.79 -5.23
C LEU A 125 -23.47 -24.56 -4.14
N GLU A 126 -22.97 -25.77 -4.43
CA GLU A 126 -22.20 -26.59 -3.48
C GLU A 126 -21.20 -25.71 -2.70
N GLN A 127 -21.48 -25.50 -1.41
CA GLN A 127 -20.89 -24.45 -0.55
C GLN A 127 -19.35 -24.54 -0.41
N ILE A 128 -18.77 -25.62 -0.88
CA ILE A 128 -17.36 -25.98 -0.70
C ILE A 128 -16.46 -25.27 -1.74
N ASP A 129 -16.94 -24.97 -2.96
CA ASP A 129 -16.05 -24.45 -4.00
C ASP A 129 -15.81 -22.94 -3.93
N VAL A 130 -16.83 -22.13 -3.61
CA VAL A 130 -16.72 -20.65 -3.64
C VAL A 130 -15.99 -20.10 -2.40
N SER A 131 -16.16 -20.74 -1.24
CA SER A 131 -15.53 -20.31 0.02
C SER A 131 -14.01 -20.49 0.01
N VAL A 132 -13.50 -21.54 -0.66
CA VAL A 132 -12.07 -21.78 -0.83
C VAL A 132 -11.40 -20.63 -1.59
N PHE A 133 -12.04 -20.08 -2.63
CA PHE A 133 -11.51 -18.92 -3.34
C PHE A 133 -11.36 -17.70 -2.44
N GLY A 134 -12.32 -17.44 -1.54
CA GLY A 134 -12.21 -16.37 -0.55
C GLY A 134 -10.98 -16.53 0.34
N VAL A 135 -10.77 -17.73 0.90
CA VAL A 135 -9.60 -18.03 1.74
C VAL A 135 -8.29 -17.83 0.98
N VAL A 136 -8.21 -18.30 -0.28
CA VAL A 136 -7.01 -18.14 -1.11
C VAL A 136 -6.73 -16.66 -1.39
N ILE A 137 -7.75 -15.88 -1.73
CA ILE A 137 -7.65 -14.43 -1.95
C ILE A 137 -7.13 -13.73 -0.71
N HIS A 138 -7.68 -14.06 0.46
CA HIS A 138 -7.27 -13.50 1.74
C HIS A 138 -5.80 -13.82 2.07
N LEU A 139 -5.39 -15.09 1.92
CA LEU A 139 -4.01 -15.51 2.21
C LEU A 139 -2.99 -14.88 1.25
N LEU A 140 -3.28 -14.90 -0.06
CA LEU A 140 -2.40 -14.31 -1.06
C LEU A 140 -2.28 -12.80 -0.87
N GLY A 141 -3.41 -12.12 -0.69
CA GLY A 141 -3.44 -10.69 -0.46
C GLY A 141 -2.72 -10.30 0.82
N GLY A 142 -2.95 -11.04 1.92
CA GLY A 142 -2.30 -10.80 3.20
C GLY A 142 -0.79 -11.00 3.14
N PHE A 143 -0.33 -12.00 2.39
CA PHE A 143 1.09 -12.22 2.15
C PHE A 143 1.72 -11.09 1.32
N VAL A 144 1.10 -10.70 0.21
CA VAL A 144 1.56 -9.59 -0.64
C VAL A 144 1.63 -8.30 0.18
N TRP A 145 0.61 -8.04 0.99
CA TRP A 145 0.54 -6.88 1.88
C TRP A 145 1.68 -6.89 2.90
N LEU A 146 1.89 -8.00 3.62
CA LEU A 146 2.92 -8.12 4.66
C LEU A 146 4.33 -7.92 4.07
N VAL A 147 4.60 -8.57 2.94
CA VAL A 147 5.90 -8.44 2.25
C VAL A 147 6.09 -7.01 1.77
N SER A 148 5.06 -6.35 1.25
CA SER A 148 5.14 -4.98 0.76
C SER A 148 5.31 -3.98 1.89
N ILE A 149 4.57 -4.09 2.99
CA ILE A 149 4.56 -3.09 4.06
C ILE A 149 5.75 -3.22 5.03
N TYR A 150 6.31 -4.43 5.20
CA TYR A 150 7.40 -4.66 6.16
C TYR A 150 8.68 -5.13 5.49
N VAL A 151 8.63 -6.22 4.72
CA VAL A 151 9.85 -6.88 4.22
C VAL A 151 10.57 -6.03 3.18
N GLY A 152 9.85 -5.47 2.21
CA GLY A 152 10.40 -4.60 1.16
C GLY A 152 11.16 -3.39 1.73
N PRO A 153 10.53 -2.59 2.61
CA PRO A 153 11.17 -1.46 3.30
C PRO A 153 12.41 -1.85 4.10
N ILE A 154 12.36 -2.95 4.86
CA ILE A 154 13.51 -3.45 5.64
C ILE A 154 14.66 -3.80 4.70
N VAL A 155 14.39 -4.51 3.61
CA VAL A 155 15.41 -4.90 2.63
C VAL A 155 15.99 -3.67 1.92
N SER A 156 15.17 -2.67 1.57
CA SER A 156 15.63 -1.42 0.95
C SER A 156 16.56 -0.65 1.89
N LEU A 157 16.18 -0.49 3.16
CA LEU A 157 17.02 0.18 4.16
C LEU A 157 18.30 -0.60 4.48
N ALA A 158 18.23 -1.93 4.54
CA ALA A 158 19.40 -2.79 4.81
C ALA A 158 20.42 -2.77 3.67
N ARG A 159 19.96 -2.63 2.41
CA ARG A 159 20.80 -2.56 1.22
C ARG A 159 21.14 -1.12 0.80
N SER A 160 20.70 -0.13 1.56
CA SER A 160 20.93 1.28 1.28
C SER A 160 22.43 1.61 1.29
N PRO A 161 22.98 2.23 0.23
CA PRO A 161 24.37 2.65 0.19
C PRO A 161 24.62 3.94 0.99
N PHE A 162 23.59 4.54 1.58
CA PHE A 162 23.67 5.80 2.32
C PHE A 162 24.12 5.60 3.77
N GLY A 163 24.63 6.67 4.38
CA GLY A 163 25.14 6.64 5.75
C GLY A 163 24.08 6.25 6.79
N LYS A 164 24.53 5.66 7.91
CA LYS A 164 23.66 5.16 9.00
C LYS A 164 22.64 6.18 9.50
N ARG A 165 23.05 7.45 9.66
CA ARG A 165 22.15 8.52 10.12
C ARG A 165 21.00 8.76 9.14
N CYS A 166 21.28 8.76 7.85
CA CYS A 166 20.25 8.91 6.82
C CYS A 166 19.26 7.74 6.86
N ASN A 167 19.76 6.50 6.93
CA ASN A 167 18.90 5.31 7.02
C ASN A 167 18.04 5.32 8.31
N GLN A 168 18.59 5.78 9.43
CA GLN A 168 17.83 5.94 10.69
C GLN A 168 16.71 6.97 10.55
N ILE A 169 17.00 8.14 9.95
CA ILE A 169 15.98 9.17 9.71
C ILE A 169 14.89 8.64 8.77
N MET A 170 15.26 7.96 7.68
CA MET A 170 14.30 7.37 6.74
C MET A 170 13.46 6.27 7.39
N SER A 171 14.08 5.41 8.22
CA SER A 171 13.37 4.39 8.99
C SER A 171 12.38 5.01 9.97
N PHE A 172 12.78 6.06 10.69
CA PHE A 172 11.90 6.77 11.61
C PHE A 172 10.74 7.44 10.87
N ALA A 173 11.03 8.14 9.77
CA ALA A 173 10.02 8.77 8.94
C ALA A 173 9.00 7.74 8.42
N TYR A 174 9.49 6.57 7.96
CA TYR A 174 8.62 5.48 7.52
C TYR A 174 7.70 4.97 8.61
N VAL A 175 8.23 4.73 9.81
CA VAL A 175 7.42 4.29 10.97
C VAL A 175 6.36 5.33 11.33
N VAL A 176 6.71 6.62 11.35
CA VAL A 176 5.74 7.71 11.60
C VAL A 176 4.66 7.74 10.52
N SER A 177 5.03 7.59 9.24
CA SER A 177 4.07 7.50 8.15
C SER A 177 3.13 6.30 8.29
N LEU A 178 3.65 5.12 8.68
CA LEU A 178 2.82 3.94 8.96
C LEU A 178 1.85 4.19 10.12
N MET A 179 2.33 4.80 11.21
CA MET A 179 1.48 5.13 12.35
C MET A 179 0.33 6.05 11.98
N ALA A 180 0.60 7.08 11.18
CA ALA A 180 -0.42 8.01 10.67
C ALA A 180 -1.39 7.31 9.71
N MET A 181 -0.87 6.46 8.82
CA MET A 181 -1.68 5.71 7.87
C MET A 181 -2.64 4.74 8.56
N PHE A 182 -2.14 3.94 9.50
CA PHE A 182 -2.98 3.03 10.28
C PHE A 182 -3.96 3.75 11.19
N TRP A 183 -3.65 4.98 11.58
CA TRP A 183 -4.59 5.83 12.30
C TRP A 183 -5.77 6.22 11.40
N PHE A 184 -5.53 6.59 10.14
CA PHE A 184 -6.61 6.84 9.19
C PHE A 184 -7.44 5.58 8.95
N TYR A 185 -6.82 4.41 8.75
CA TYR A 185 -7.56 3.15 8.61
C TYR A 185 -8.42 2.84 9.83
N HIS A 186 -7.88 3.05 11.02
CA HIS A 186 -8.61 2.87 12.26
C HIS A 186 -9.86 3.76 12.33
N LEU A 187 -9.75 5.04 11.99
CA LEU A 187 -10.88 5.97 11.93
C LEU A 187 -11.94 5.51 10.92
N THR A 188 -11.48 5.07 9.75
CA THR A 188 -12.34 4.66 8.64
C THR A 188 -13.13 3.41 8.99
N PHE A 189 -12.46 2.42 9.56
CA PHE A 189 -13.08 1.20 10.07
C PHE A 189 -14.12 1.48 11.16
N SER A 190 -13.83 2.42 12.08
CA SER A 190 -14.80 2.82 13.11
C SER A 190 -16.04 3.49 12.54
N ILE A 191 -15.93 4.24 11.44
CA ILE A 191 -17.06 4.85 10.75
C ILE A 191 -17.91 3.79 10.06
N GLU A 192 -17.28 2.84 9.35
CA GLU A 192 -17.98 1.75 8.66
C GLU A 192 -18.71 0.82 9.64
N ALA A 193 -18.08 0.50 10.77
CA ALA A 193 -18.64 -0.39 11.79
C ALA A 193 -19.88 0.18 12.51
N SER A 194 -20.30 1.44 12.24
CA SER A 194 -21.49 2.09 12.80
C SER A 194 -21.57 2.07 14.34
N SER A 195 -20.46 1.76 15.02
CA SER A 195 -20.44 1.52 16.45
C SER A 195 -20.39 2.85 17.20
N GLN A 196 -21.40 3.10 18.05
CA GLN A 196 -21.39 4.15 19.09
C GLN A 196 -20.27 3.97 20.13
N VAL A 197 -19.32 3.07 19.90
CA VAL A 197 -18.21 2.73 20.79
C VAL A 197 -16.98 3.48 20.30
N LEU A 198 -16.39 4.27 21.19
CA LEU A 198 -15.17 5.01 20.92
C LEU A 198 -14.06 4.07 20.40
N PRO A 199 -13.27 4.52 19.41
CA PRO A 199 -12.12 3.78 18.92
C PRO A 199 -11.20 3.35 20.08
N SER A 200 -11.07 2.05 20.29
CA SER A 200 -10.18 1.50 21.32
C SER A 200 -8.72 1.48 20.84
N LEU A 201 -7.78 1.72 21.74
CA LEU A 201 -6.34 1.60 21.44
C LEU A 201 -5.97 0.21 20.90
N SER A 202 -6.65 -0.85 21.33
CA SER A 202 -6.40 -2.21 20.84
C SER A 202 -6.76 -2.37 19.36
N SER A 203 -7.89 -1.80 18.91
CA SER A 203 -8.27 -1.86 17.50
C SER A 203 -7.36 -1.02 16.59
N TYR A 204 -6.72 0.03 17.10
CA TYR A 204 -5.63 0.71 16.39
C TYR A 204 -4.42 -0.20 16.17
N PHE A 205 -3.93 -0.89 17.21
CA PHE A 205 -2.75 -1.76 17.06
C PHE A 205 -3.00 -2.96 16.14
N LEU A 206 -4.23 -3.45 16.09
CA LEU A 206 -4.60 -4.50 15.14
C LEU A 206 -4.52 -4.02 13.69
N GLN A 207 -4.62 -2.72 13.39
CA GLN A 207 -4.50 -2.20 12.02
C GLN A 207 -3.09 -2.41 11.43
N PHE A 208 -2.08 -2.62 12.29
CA PHE A 208 -0.76 -3.07 11.84
C PHE A 208 -0.81 -4.48 11.23
N MET A 209 -1.90 -5.22 11.40
CA MET A 209 -2.16 -6.49 10.73
C MET A 209 -3.45 -6.36 9.94
N GLN A 210 -3.50 -5.34 9.07
CA GLN A 210 -4.68 -4.97 8.30
C GLN A 210 -5.39 -6.15 7.62
N PRO A 211 -4.70 -7.16 7.05
CA PRO A 211 -5.38 -8.31 6.45
C PRO A 211 -6.31 -9.06 7.40
N LEU A 212 -6.09 -9.01 8.72
CA LEU A 212 -6.98 -9.64 9.71
C LEU A 212 -8.39 -9.01 9.76
N PHE A 213 -8.58 -7.84 9.15
CA PHE A 213 -9.85 -7.13 9.08
C PHE A 213 -10.55 -7.21 7.73
N TRP A 214 -10.00 -7.97 6.77
CA TRP A 214 -10.61 -8.18 5.46
C TRP A 214 -11.69 -9.26 5.47
#